data_AF-A0A3R6N6U2-F1
#
_entry.id   AF-A0A3R6N6U2-F1
#
_cell.length_a   1.000
_cell.length_b   1.000
_cell.length_c   1.000
_cell.angle_alpha   90.00
_cell.angle_beta   90.00
_cell.angle_gamma   90.00
#
_symmetry.space_group_name_H-M   'P 1'
#
loop_
_entity.id
_entity.type
_entity.pdbx_description
1 polymer ?
#
loop_
_entity_poly.entity_id
_entity_poly.type
_entity_poly.pdbx_seq_one_letter_code
_entity_poly.pdbx_strand_id
1 'polypeptide(L)'
;MGMEIEVIATTWYTVHLSGEDVEKVKQWIKDHEDDLPSFDMKENISEAVYKLYANGEISFYDDGKCTESDFNTEDVRWSELEEREPEEILEY
;
A
#
# COMPACT_ATOMS: atom_id res chain seq x y z
N MET A 1 13.66 -32.08 5.50
CA MET A 1 13.81 -30.73 6.09
C MET A 1 13.57 -29.73 4.99
N GLY A 2 13.04 -28.55 5.29
CA GLY A 2 12.77 -27.49 4.30
C GLY A 2 13.99 -26.62 4.02
N MET A 3 13.78 -25.44 3.44
CA MET A 3 14.75 -24.36 3.26
C MET A 3 14.01 -23.04 3.50
N GLU A 4 14.64 -22.11 4.20
CA GLU A 4 14.06 -20.78 4.45
C GLU A 4 14.49 -19.81 3.33
N ILE A 5 13.52 -19.13 2.73
CA ILE A 5 13.74 -18.14 1.68
C ILE A 5 12.86 -16.92 1.97
N GLU A 6 13.43 -15.74 1.78
CA GLU A 6 12.69 -14.49 1.86
C GLU A 6 12.09 -14.13 0.50
N VAL A 7 10.84 -13.66 0.54
CA VAL A 7 10.12 -13.18 -0.63
C VAL A 7 9.67 -11.75 -0.36
N ILE A 8 10.03 -10.84 -1.25
CA ILE A 8 9.54 -9.45 -1.25
C ILE A 8 8.39 -9.38 -2.23
N ALA A 9 7.26 -8.83 -1.80
CA ALA A 9 6.09 -8.69 -2.63
C ALA A 9 5.39 -7.34 -2.40
N THR A 10 4.75 -6.84 -3.46
CA THR A 10 3.89 -5.68 -3.42
C THR A 10 2.45 -6.12 -3.65
N THR A 11 1.55 -5.61 -2.81
CA THR A 11 0.10 -5.82 -2.92
C THR A 11 -0.59 -4.51 -3.24
N TRP A 12 -1.47 -4.52 -4.22
CA TRP A 12 -2.33 -3.38 -4.55
C TRP A 12 -3.73 -3.61 -3.98
N TYR A 13 -4.31 -2.55 -3.42
CA TYR A 13 -5.67 -2.54 -2.94
C TYR A 13 -6.51 -1.54 -3.72
N THR A 14 -7.74 -1.93 -4.04
CA THR A 14 -8.79 -0.99 -4.47
C THR A 14 -9.65 -0.66 -3.26
N VAL A 15 -9.66 0.61 -2.86
CA VAL A 15 -10.39 1.11 -1.68
C VAL A 15 -11.67 1.82 -2.12
N HIS A 16 -12.80 1.45 -1.53
CA HIS A 16 -14.06 2.16 -1.69
C HIS A 16 -14.17 3.30 -0.67
N LEU A 17 -14.18 4.54 -1.14
CA LEU A 17 -14.46 5.70 -0.30
C LEU A 17 -15.98 5.86 -0.14
N SER A 18 -16.44 5.97 1.11
CA SER A 18 -17.84 6.24 1.41
C SER A 18 -18.24 7.65 0.95
N GLY A 19 -19.54 7.95 0.92
CA GLY A 19 -20.01 9.30 0.63
C GLY A 19 -19.45 10.34 1.60
N GLU A 20 -19.30 10.01 2.88
CA GLU A 20 -18.70 10.89 3.89
C GLU A 20 -17.21 11.14 3.60
N ASP A 21 -16.46 10.09 3.27
CA ASP A 21 -15.05 10.21 2.89
C ASP A 21 -14.88 11.12 1.66
N VAL A 22 -15.76 10.98 0.67
CA VAL A 22 -15.75 11.83 -0.52
C VAL A 22 -16.02 13.30 -0.18
N GLU A 23 -16.92 13.59 0.77
CA GLU A 23 -17.14 14.97 1.22
C GLU A 23 -15.92 15.54 1.96
N LYS A 24 -15.23 14.73 2.77
CA LYS A 24 -13.96 15.13 3.40
C LYS A 24 -12.90 15.47 2.35
N VAL A 25 -12.75 14.63 1.32
CA VAL A 25 -11.82 14.88 0.20
C VAL A 25 -12.17 16.19 -0.52
N LYS A 26 -13.45 16.41 -0.84
CA LYS A 26 -13.90 17.66 -1.47
C LYS A 26 -13.60 18.88 -0.61
N GLN A 27 -13.80 18.78 0.70
CA GLN A 27 -13.54 19.87 1.63
C GLN A 27 -12.04 20.16 1.68
N TRP A 28 -11.20 19.13 1.81
CA TRP A 28 -9.75 19.28 1.82
C TRP A 28 -9.23 19.98 0.56
N ILE A 29 -9.72 19.61 -0.63
CA ILE A 29 -9.32 20.25 -1.89
C ILE A 29 -9.69 21.72 -1.93
N LYS A 30 -10.88 22.10 -1.42
CA LYS A 30 -11.30 23.51 -1.35
C LYS A 30 -10.43 24.30 -0.40
N ASP A 31 -10.11 23.72 0.75
CA ASP A 31 -9.30 24.39 1.77
C ASP A 31 -7.85 24.62 1.34
N HIS A 32 -7.39 23.91 0.30
CA HIS A 32 -6.04 23.98 -0.25
C HIS A 32 -6.01 24.37 -1.73
N GLU A 33 -7.07 25.01 -2.26
CA GLU A 33 -7.22 25.27 -3.70
C GLU A 33 -6.07 26.06 -4.33
N ASP A 34 -5.47 26.97 -3.55
CA ASP A 34 -4.34 27.81 -3.95
C ASP A 34 -2.95 27.14 -3.78
N ASP A 35 -2.88 25.99 -3.10
CA ASP A 35 -1.63 25.28 -2.74
C ASP A 35 -1.68 23.80 -3.16
N LEU A 36 -2.41 23.50 -4.23
CA LEU A 36 -2.47 22.13 -4.76
C LEU A 36 -1.11 21.72 -5.36
N PRO A 37 -0.62 20.51 -5.05
CA PRO A 37 0.74 20.08 -5.44
C PRO A 37 0.89 19.79 -6.94
N SER A 38 -0.21 19.58 -7.65
CA SER A 38 -0.21 19.24 -9.07
C SER A 38 -1.26 20.02 -9.85
N PHE A 39 -1.03 20.15 -11.16
CA PHE A 39 -2.05 20.62 -12.10
C PHE A 39 -3.04 19.50 -12.49
N ASP A 40 -2.72 18.23 -12.22
CA ASP A 40 -3.63 17.10 -12.41
C ASP A 40 -4.52 16.91 -11.17
N MET A 41 -5.83 17.11 -11.35
CA MET A 41 -6.80 16.95 -10.28
C MET A 41 -6.86 15.51 -9.74
N LYS A 42 -6.51 14.48 -10.52
CA LYS A 42 -6.45 13.09 -10.03
C LYS A 42 -5.31 12.89 -9.04
N GLU A 43 -4.17 13.51 -9.30
CA GLU A 43 -3.03 13.48 -8.36
C GLU A 43 -3.39 14.25 -7.08
N ASN A 44 -4.02 15.41 -7.21
CA ASN A 44 -4.48 16.18 -6.05
C ASN A 44 -5.51 15.43 -5.20
N ILE A 45 -6.48 14.75 -5.82
CA ILE A 45 -7.44 13.89 -5.12
C ILE A 45 -6.72 12.75 -4.39
N SER A 46 -5.74 12.12 -5.04
CA SER A 46 -4.98 11.01 -4.44
C SER A 46 -4.16 11.48 -3.24
N GLU A 47 -3.55 12.67 -3.34
CA GLU A 47 -2.84 13.31 -2.22
C GLU A 47 -3.80 13.64 -1.07
N ALA A 48 -4.96 14.24 -1.37
CA ALA A 48 -5.97 14.55 -0.37
C ALA A 48 -6.41 13.30 0.41
N VAL A 49 -6.68 12.20 -0.31
CA VAL A 49 -7.03 10.91 0.29
C VAL A 49 -5.90 10.40 1.19
N TYR A 50 -4.64 10.49 0.74
CA TYR A 50 -3.48 10.10 1.54
C TYR A 50 -3.33 10.96 2.81
N LYS A 51 -3.47 12.29 2.70
CA LYS A 51 -3.37 13.21 3.85
C LYS A 51 -4.47 12.94 4.87
N LEU A 52 -5.72 12.77 4.42
CA LEU A 52 -6.84 12.46 5.30
C LEU A 52 -6.67 11.11 6.00
N TYR A 53 -6.12 10.11 5.31
CA TYR A 53 -5.74 8.84 5.93
C TYR A 53 -4.63 8.99 6.95
N ALA A 54 -3.55 9.70 6.62
CA ALA A 54 -2.43 9.94 7.52
C ALA A 54 -2.85 10.68 8.81
N ASN A 55 -3.88 11.52 8.71
CA ASN A 55 -4.48 12.22 9.85
C ASN A 55 -5.55 11.41 10.60
N GLY A 56 -5.88 10.20 10.14
CA GLY A 56 -6.88 9.32 10.75
C GLY A 56 -8.34 9.71 10.47
N GLU A 57 -8.60 10.56 9.49
CA GLU A 57 -9.96 11.02 9.13
C GLU A 57 -10.69 10.07 8.18
N ILE A 58 -9.91 9.27 7.43
CA ILE A 58 -10.36 8.20 6.54
C ILE A 58 -9.54 6.95 6.89
N SER A 59 -10.16 5.77 6.92
CA SER A 59 -9.46 4.49 6.96
C SER A 59 -9.44 3.84 5.56
N PHE A 60 -8.35 3.14 5.23
CA PHE A 60 -8.26 2.31 4.03
C PHE A 60 -8.62 0.85 4.26
N TYR A 61 -8.40 0.36 5.47
CA TYR A 61 -8.36 -1.08 5.77
C TYR A 61 -9.46 -1.54 6.72
N ASP A 62 -10.52 -0.73 6.89
CA ASP A 62 -11.72 -1.17 7.60
C ASP A 62 -12.39 -2.31 6.85
N ASP A 63 -12.98 -3.25 7.59
CA ASP A 63 -13.61 -4.45 7.05
C ASP A 63 -14.61 -4.12 5.91
N GLY A 64 -14.37 -4.72 4.74
CA GLY A 64 -15.22 -4.55 3.56
C GLY A 64 -14.99 -3.27 2.76
N LYS A 65 -14.04 -2.41 3.16
CA LYS A 65 -13.73 -1.15 2.46
C LYS A 65 -12.65 -1.31 1.38
N CYS A 66 -11.72 -2.24 1.55
CA CYS A 66 -10.69 -2.54 0.57
C CYS A 66 -10.80 -3.98 0.05
N THR A 67 -10.52 -4.14 -1.24
CA THR A 67 -10.30 -5.44 -1.87
C THR A 67 -8.89 -5.48 -2.40
N GLU A 68 -8.13 -6.54 -2.09
CA GLU A 68 -6.87 -6.83 -2.77
C GLU A 68 -7.14 -6.95 -4.27
N SER A 69 -6.56 -6.06 -5.06
CA SER A 69 -6.80 -5.99 -6.50
C SER A 69 -5.71 -6.68 -7.31
N ASP A 70 -4.48 -6.71 -6.80
CA ASP A 70 -3.35 -7.36 -7.48
C ASP A 70 -2.23 -7.70 -6.47
N PHE A 71 -1.39 -8.67 -6.84
CA PHE A 71 -0.25 -9.14 -6.06
C PHE A 71 0.92 -9.48 -6.98
N ASN A 72 2.09 -8.93 -6.68
CA ASN A 72 3.31 -9.21 -7.44
C ASN A 72 4.47 -9.57 -6.51
N THR A 73 5.17 -10.66 -6.82
CA THR A 73 6.44 -11.01 -6.19
C THR A 73 7.56 -10.26 -6.90
N GLU A 74 8.24 -9.39 -6.16
CA GLU A 74 9.28 -8.51 -6.69
C GLU A 74 10.66 -9.15 -6.64
N ASP A 75 10.95 -9.88 -5.56
CA ASP A 75 12.27 -10.46 -5.33
C ASP A 75 12.19 -11.74 -4.48
N VAL A 76 13.19 -12.60 -4.66
CA VAL A 76 13.39 -13.83 -3.89
C VAL A 76 14.86 -13.91 -3.51
N ARG A 77 15.14 -13.96 -2.21
CA ARG A 77 16.51 -13.89 -1.69
C ARG A 77 16.74 -14.85 -0.53
N TRP A 78 18.01 -15.11 -0.23
CA TRP A 78 18.40 -15.94 0.89
C TRP A 78 17.84 -15.38 2.19
N SER A 79 17.24 -16.24 3.01
CA SER A 79 16.67 -15.83 4.29
C SER A 79 17.79 -15.63 5.31
N GLU A 80 17.72 -14.54 6.09
CA GLU A 80 18.62 -14.39 7.25
C GLU A 80 18.34 -15.44 8.34
N LEU A 81 17.22 -16.16 8.25
CA LEU A 81 16.84 -17.26 9.13
C LEU A 81 17.32 -18.63 8.63
N GLU A 82 17.90 -18.71 7.42
CA GLU A 82 18.51 -19.95 6.96
C GLU A 82 19.92 -20.09 7.55
N GLU A 83 20.04 -20.96 8.55
CA GLU A 83 21.29 -21.20 9.28
C GLU A 83 22.26 -22.12 8.55
N ARG A 84 21.78 -22.89 7.56
CA ARG A 84 22.62 -23.81 6.79
C ARG A 84 23.23 -23.11 5.60
N GLU A 85 24.45 -23.50 5.22
CA GLU A 85 25.06 -23.07 3.98
C GLU A 85 24.45 -23.81 2.77
N PRO A 86 24.52 -23.24 1.55
CA PRO A 86 23.98 -23.88 0.34
C PRO A 86 24.47 -25.32 0.13
N GLU A 87 25.73 -25.63 0.46
CA GLU A 87 26.32 -26.97 0.32
C GLU A 87 25.66 -28.00 1.24
N GLU A 88 25.30 -27.60 2.47
CA GLU A 88 24.59 -28.47 3.43
C GLU A 88 23.18 -28.81 2.94
N ILE A 89 22.55 -27.91 2.18
CA ILE A 89 21.21 -28.11 1.60
C ILE A 89 21.28 -28.95 0.32
N LEU A 90 22.28 -28.70 -0.52
CA LEU A 90 22.42 -29.32 -1.83
C LEU A 90 23.09 -30.70 -1.81
N GLU A 91 23.55 -31.16 -0.63
CA GLU A 91 24.28 -32.42 -0.45
C GLU A 91 25.52 -32.54 -1.36
N TYR A 92 26.29 -31.44 -1.50
CA TYR A 92 27.56 -31.42 -2.25
C TYR A 92 28.77 -31.87 -1.41
#